data_AF-A0A0P0UQP9-F1
#
_entry.id   AF-A0A0P0UQP9-F1
#
_cell.length_a   1.000
_cell.length_b   1.000
_cell.length_c   1.000
_cell.angle_alpha   90.00
_cell.angle_beta   90.00
_cell.angle_gamma   90.00
#
_symmetry.space_group_name_H-M   'P 1'
#
loop_
_entity.id
_entity.type
_entity.pdbx_description
1 polymer ?
#
loop_
_entity_poly.entity_id
_entity_poly.type
_entity_poly.pdbx_seq_one_letter_code
_entity_poly.pdbx_strand_id
1 'polypeptide(L)'
;MLNKHYTCPFSHLILSGRCGCKFAAKDCIAEKEFGACLNESASNDCSALYQNLRANSDFALKSHHQSNLSVGQQAKIKMGGLLALQEIIYQSSENNIKNITALVDNIKSEYGDFKRLPFSQLMPKISQFKFRTR
;
A
#
# COMPACT_ATOMS: atom_id res chain seq x y z
N MET A 1 -5.85 26.82 -12.33
CA MET A 1 -6.33 26.06 -11.16
C MET A 1 -5.12 25.34 -10.59
N LEU A 2 -4.75 25.59 -9.33
CA LEU A 2 -3.66 24.82 -8.70
C LEU A 2 -4.17 23.39 -8.52
N ASN A 3 -3.63 22.45 -9.29
CA ASN A 3 -3.83 21.03 -9.01
C ASN A 3 -3.17 20.75 -7.66
N LYS A 4 -3.98 20.56 -6.62
CA LYS A 4 -3.46 20.17 -5.30
C LYS A 4 -3.03 18.72 -5.38
N HIS A 5 -1.76 18.48 -5.09
CA HIS A 5 -1.16 17.16 -5.11
C HIS A 5 -0.92 16.69 -3.68
N TYR A 6 -1.35 15.46 -3.40
CA TYR A 6 -1.26 14.84 -2.08
C TYR A 6 -0.28 13.67 -2.09
N THR A 7 0.28 13.34 -0.92
CA THR A 7 1.30 12.29 -0.79
C THR A 7 0.69 10.90 -0.93
N CYS A 8 1.10 10.16 -1.96
CA CYS A 8 0.71 8.75 -2.11
C CYS A 8 1.74 7.82 -1.43
N PRO A 9 1.36 7.04 -0.41
CA PRO A 9 2.29 6.09 0.25
C PRO A 9 2.74 4.95 -0.68
N PHE A 10 1.99 4.70 -1.75
CA PHE A 10 2.24 3.65 -2.73
C PHE A 10 2.83 4.18 -4.06
N SER A 11 3.22 5.45 -4.12
CA SER A 11 3.75 6.12 -5.32
C SER A 11 4.85 5.31 -6.04
N HIS A 12 5.82 4.77 -5.28
CA HIS A 12 6.89 3.95 -5.83
C HIS A 12 6.39 2.66 -6.53
N LEU A 13 5.30 2.06 -6.04
CA LEU A 13 4.72 0.86 -6.68
C LEU A 13 4.01 1.21 -7.98
N ILE A 14 3.40 2.39 -8.04
CA ILE A 14 2.73 2.91 -9.24
C ILE A 14 3.77 3.30 -10.30
N LEU A 15 4.80 4.06 -9.91
CA LEU A 15 5.87 4.47 -10.82
C LEU A 15 6.68 3.29 -11.36
N SER A 16 6.81 2.20 -10.60
CA SER A 16 7.46 0.96 -11.06
C SER A 16 6.53 0.03 -11.88
N GLY A 17 5.30 0.46 -12.17
CA GLY A 17 4.35 -0.29 -13.01
C GLY A 17 3.75 -1.54 -12.36
N ARG A 18 3.98 -1.76 -11.06
CA ARG A 18 3.45 -2.95 -10.35
C ARG A 18 2.01 -2.77 -9.87
N CYS A 19 1.56 -1.53 -9.75
CA CYS A 19 0.21 -1.19 -9.33
C CYS A 19 -0.35 -0.04 -10.17
N GLY A 20 -1.65 -0.03 -10.40
CA GLY A 20 -2.39 1.10 -10.95
C GLY A 20 -3.20 1.81 -9.87
N CYS A 21 -3.53 3.09 -10.11
CA CYS A 21 -4.45 3.86 -9.29
C CYS A 21 -5.11 4.94 -10.14
N LYS A 22 -6.44 5.09 -10.04
CA LYS A 22 -7.21 6.09 -10.81
C LYS A 22 -6.85 7.54 -10.48
N PHE A 23 -6.32 7.80 -9.28
CA PHE A 23 -5.92 9.12 -8.83
C PHE A 23 -4.40 9.34 -8.87
N ALA A 24 -3.65 8.41 -9.46
CA ALA A 24 -2.22 8.58 -9.64
C ALA A 24 -1.96 9.73 -10.63
N ALA A 25 -1.18 10.70 -10.18
CA ALA A 25 -0.54 11.69 -11.03
C ALA A 25 0.97 11.54 -10.96
N LYS A 26 1.62 12.00 -12.01
CA LYS A 26 3.06 12.20 -12.03
C LYS A 26 3.34 13.69 -11.90
N ASP A 27 4.15 14.03 -10.91
CA ASP A 27 4.74 15.35 -10.79
C ASP A 27 6.19 15.30 -11.21
N CYS A 28 6.55 16.17 -12.15
CA CYS A 28 7.95 16.38 -12.50
C CYS A 28 8.42 17.64 -11.80
N ILE A 29 9.33 17.48 -10.83
CA ILE A 29 10.07 18.62 -10.26
C ILE A 29 11.51 18.50 -10.79
N ALA A 30 11.85 19.38 -11.73
CA ALA A 30 13.05 19.28 -12.55
C ALA A 30 13.12 17.90 -13.24
N GLU A 31 14.19 17.14 -13.04
CA GLU A 31 14.41 15.81 -13.64
C GLU A 31 13.82 14.65 -12.82
N LYS A 32 13.22 14.93 -11.65
CA LYS A 32 12.68 13.89 -10.76
C LYS A 32 11.17 13.74 -10.93
N GLU A 33 10.74 12.52 -11.23
CA GLU A 33 9.34 12.10 -11.19
C GLU A 33 8.93 11.72 -9.77
N PHE A 34 7.84 12.30 -9.29
CA PHE A 34 7.19 11.99 -8.03
C PHE A 34 5.79 11.46 -8.30
N GLY A 35 5.41 10.38 -7.62
CA GLY A 35 4.03 9.90 -7.67
C GLY A 35 3.19 10.70 -6.69
N ALA A 36 2.20 11.42 -7.21
CA ALA A 36 1.24 12.20 -6.45
C ALA A 36 -0.15 11.54 -6.48
N CYS A 37 -1.00 11.91 -5.52
CA CYS A 37 -2.42 11.63 -5.54
C CYS A 37 -3.19 12.91 -5.86
N LEU A 38 -4.15 12.84 -6.79
CA LEU A 38 -5.03 13.96 -7.13
C LEU A 38 -6.25 14.11 -6.19
N ASN A 39 -6.45 13.16 -5.28
CA ASN A 39 -7.61 13.12 -4.39
C ASN A 39 -7.18 13.03 -2.93
N GLU A 40 -7.59 14.01 -2.12
CA GLU A 40 -7.25 14.11 -0.70
C GLU A 40 -7.79 12.94 0.11
N SER A 41 -9.07 12.62 -0.04
CA SER A 41 -9.72 11.54 0.71
C SER A 41 -9.05 10.19 0.43
N ALA A 42 -8.81 9.87 -0.85
CA ALA A 42 -8.12 8.65 -1.24
C ALA A 42 -6.68 8.62 -0.72
N SER A 43 -5.99 9.76 -0.72
CA SER A 43 -4.64 9.89 -0.14
C SER A 43 -4.65 9.59 1.36
N ASN A 44 -5.63 10.14 2.09
CA ASN A 44 -5.79 9.93 3.52
C ASN A 44 -6.15 8.48 3.85
N ASP A 45 -7.07 7.88 3.10
CA ASP A 45 -7.47 6.47 3.28
C ASP A 45 -6.31 5.51 2.97
N CYS A 46 -5.56 5.75 1.88
CA CYS A 46 -4.35 4.97 1.57
C CYS A 46 -3.28 5.11 2.66
N SER A 47 -3.13 6.31 3.22
CA SER A 47 -2.15 6.59 4.28
C SER A 47 -2.56 5.91 5.59
N ALA A 48 -3.84 5.97 5.95
CA ALA A 48 -4.38 5.29 7.11
C ALA A 48 -4.23 3.77 7.00
N LEU A 49 -4.52 3.18 5.84
CA LEU A 49 -4.28 1.76 5.59
C LEU A 49 -2.81 1.41 5.78
N TYR A 50 -1.89 2.16 5.14
CA TYR A 50 -0.46 1.91 5.26
C TYR A 50 0.04 2.01 6.71
N GLN A 51 -0.41 3.01 7.47
CA GLN A 51 -0.04 3.18 8.88
C GLN A 51 -0.50 1.99 9.73
N ASN A 52 -1.72 1.49 9.50
CA ASN A 52 -2.24 0.31 10.20
C ASN A 52 -1.44 -0.95 9.85
N LEU A 53 -1.11 -1.17 8.57
CA LEU A 53 -0.23 -2.27 8.16
C LEU A 53 1.15 -2.15 8.80
N ARG A 54 1.73 -0.95 8.81
CA ARG A 54 3.05 -0.67 9.40
C ARG A 54 3.05 -0.96 10.90
N ALA A 55 2.09 -0.45 11.65
CA ALA A 55 1.99 -0.61 13.10
C ALA A 55 1.86 -2.08 13.53
N ASN A 56 1.18 -2.90 12.72
CA ASN A 56 0.98 -4.32 13.03
C ASN A 56 2.11 -5.23 12.49
N SER A 57 3.03 -4.69 11.69
CA SER A 57 4.06 -5.48 10.99
C SER A 57 5.32 -5.76 11.81
N ASP A 58 5.53 -5.12 12.96
CA ASP A 58 6.81 -5.16 13.66
C ASP A 58 7.24 -6.56 14.08
N PHE A 59 6.31 -7.34 14.63
CA PHE A 59 6.55 -8.72 14.99
C PHE A 59 6.80 -9.59 13.75
N ALA A 60 5.92 -9.45 12.74
CA ALA A 60 5.95 -10.27 11.52
C ALA A 60 7.22 -10.06 10.69
N LEU A 61 7.81 -8.86 10.75
CA LEU A 61 8.99 -8.45 9.98
C LEU A 61 10.26 -8.37 10.80
N LYS A 62 10.22 -8.79 12.08
CA LYS A 62 11.35 -8.74 13.02
C LYS A 62 12.00 -7.34 13.08
N SER A 63 11.19 -6.28 12.96
CA SER A 63 11.64 -4.88 12.89
C SER A 63 11.52 -4.13 14.23
N HIS A 64 11.56 -4.86 15.34
CA HIS A 64 11.36 -4.31 16.68
C HIS A 64 12.28 -3.10 16.93
N HIS A 65 11.68 -1.94 17.26
CA HIS A 65 12.37 -0.68 17.55
C HIS A 65 13.19 -0.06 16.40
N GLN A 66 12.95 -0.46 15.15
CA GLN A 66 13.61 0.17 14.00
C GLN A 66 12.79 1.38 13.48
N SER A 67 13.34 2.58 13.65
CA SER A 67 12.81 3.81 13.04
C SER A 67 12.80 3.73 11.52
N ASN A 68 13.82 3.07 10.94
CA ASN A 68 13.97 2.91 9.50
C ASN A 68 13.80 1.45 9.07
N LEU A 69 12.89 1.22 8.12
CA LEU A 69 12.75 -0.08 7.46
C LEU A 69 13.70 -0.22 6.29
N SER A 70 14.26 -1.41 6.13
CA SER A 70 14.91 -1.79 4.87
C SER A 70 13.92 -1.71 3.70
N VAL A 71 14.43 -1.48 2.48
CA VAL A 71 13.61 -1.47 1.24
C VAL A 71 12.78 -2.75 1.12
N GLY A 72 13.33 -3.89 1.51
CA GLY A 72 12.63 -5.18 1.50
C GLY A 72 11.44 -5.22 2.47
N GLN A 73 11.61 -4.72 3.70
CA GLN A 73 10.51 -4.63 4.66
C GLN A 73 9.43 -3.66 4.20
N GLN A 74 9.81 -2.48 3.67
CA GLN A 74 8.85 -1.53 3.10
C GLN A 74 8.05 -2.16 1.95
N ALA A 75 8.73 -2.90 1.07
CA ALA A 75 8.09 -3.60 -0.03
C ALA A 75 7.12 -4.70 0.44
N LYS A 76 7.45 -5.44 1.50
CA LYS A 76 6.54 -6.42 2.11
C LYS A 76 5.28 -5.75 2.64
N ILE A 77 5.41 -4.67 3.40
CA ILE A 77 4.25 -3.95 3.96
C ILE A 77 3.39 -3.37 2.83
N LYS A 78 4.02 -2.68 1.87
CA LYS A 78 3.30 -1.97 0.81
C LYS A 78 2.72 -2.94 -0.22
N MET A 79 3.57 -3.68 -0.95
CA MET A 79 3.11 -4.56 -2.02
C MET A 79 2.50 -5.85 -1.45
N GLY A 80 3.20 -6.51 -0.53
CA GLY A 80 2.70 -7.73 0.10
C GLY A 80 1.40 -7.50 0.87
N GLY A 81 1.25 -6.33 1.52
CA GLY A 81 -0.01 -5.94 2.18
C GLY A 81 -1.16 -5.79 1.20
N LEU A 82 -0.98 -5.06 0.10
CA LEU A 82 -2.03 -4.90 -0.91
C LEU A 82 -2.44 -6.25 -1.54
N LEU A 83 -1.48 -7.11 -1.86
CA LEU A 83 -1.75 -8.44 -2.43
C LEU A 83 -2.47 -9.34 -1.43
N ALA A 84 -2.03 -9.37 -0.18
CA ALA A 84 -2.68 -10.16 0.87
C ALA A 84 -4.12 -9.70 1.11
N LEU A 85 -4.39 -8.39 1.07
CA LEU A 85 -5.74 -7.83 1.16
C LEU A 85 -6.60 -8.21 -0.05
N GLN A 86 -6.05 -8.11 -1.26
CA GLN A 86 -6.73 -8.54 -2.48
C GLN A 86 -7.10 -10.03 -2.44
N GLU A 87 -6.19 -10.87 -1.94
CA GLU A 87 -6.42 -12.30 -1.80
C GLU A 87 -7.50 -12.59 -0.76
N ILE A 88 -7.50 -11.92 0.39
CA ILE A 88 -8.50 -12.17 1.45
C ILE A 88 -9.91 -11.71 1.02
N ILE A 89 -10.00 -10.53 0.39
CA ILE A 89 -11.29 -9.89 0.09
C ILE A 89 -11.92 -10.45 -1.18
N TYR A 90 -11.13 -10.63 -2.25
CA TYR A 90 -11.65 -11.09 -3.53
C TYR A 90 -11.34 -12.55 -3.82
N GLN A 91 -10.66 -13.25 -2.91
CA GLN A 91 -10.19 -14.63 -3.14
C GLN A 91 -9.37 -14.75 -4.44
N SER A 92 -8.68 -13.67 -4.81
CA SER A 92 -7.92 -13.56 -6.04
C SER A 92 -6.44 -13.78 -5.80
N SER A 93 -5.83 -14.65 -6.62
CA SER A 93 -4.39 -14.90 -6.65
C SER A 93 -3.66 -14.04 -7.67
N GLU A 94 -4.28 -12.98 -8.21
CA GLU A 94 -3.62 -12.04 -9.10
C GLU A 94 -2.46 -11.34 -8.36
N ASN A 95 -1.28 -11.33 -8.99
CA ASN A 95 -0.07 -10.71 -8.43
C ASN A 95 0.08 -9.22 -8.76
N ASN A 96 -0.96 -8.60 -9.35
CA ASN A 96 -1.00 -7.19 -9.67
C ASN A 96 -2.22 -6.52 -9.02
N ILE A 97 -2.07 -5.23 -8.71
CA ILE A 97 -3.17 -4.39 -8.20
C ILE A 97 -3.56 -3.42 -9.30
N LYS A 98 -4.74 -3.59 -9.91
CA LYS A 98 -5.19 -2.73 -11.02
C LYS A 98 -5.53 -1.32 -10.56
N ASN A 99 -6.16 -1.19 -9.39
CA ASN A 99 -6.56 0.09 -8.84
C ASN A 99 -6.52 0.07 -7.30
N ILE A 100 -5.48 0.69 -6.71
CA ILE A 100 -5.30 0.75 -5.26
C ILE A 100 -6.50 1.40 -4.58
N THR A 101 -7.01 2.52 -5.10
CA THR A 101 -8.15 3.20 -4.46
C THR A 101 -9.39 2.32 -4.44
N ALA A 102 -9.68 1.56 -5.50
CA ALA A 102 -10.82 0.66 -5.51
C ALA A 102 -10.68 -0.45 -4.43
N LEU A 103 -9.47 -0.99 -4.24
CA LEU A 103 -9.20 -1.94 -3.17
C LEU A 103 -9.41 -1.31 -1.79
N VAL A 104 -8.90 -0.09 -1.57
CA VAL A 104 -9.02 0.63 -0.29
C VAL A 104 -10.47 0.97 0.03
N ASP A 105 -11.24 1.43 -0.96
CA ASP A 105 -12.66 1.75 -0.83
C ASP A 105 -13.46 0.49 -0.43
N ASN A 106 -13.16 -0.65 -1.05
CA ASN A 106 -13.82 -1.92 -0.74
C ASN A 106 -13.45 -2.44 0.65
N ILE A 107 -12.18 -2.36 1.05
CA ILE A 107 -11.76 -2.66 2.44
C ILE A 107 -12.55 -1.81 3.44
N LYS A 108 -12.65 -0.51 3.18
CA LYS A 108 -13.35 0.42 4.07
C LYS A 108 -14.85 0.12 4.12
N SER A 109 -15.45 -0.29 3.01
CA SER A 109 -16.86 -0.71 2.97
C SER A 109 -17.11 -2.01 3.73
N GLU A 110 -16.18 -2.97 3.69
CA GLU A 110 -16.35 -4.29 4.32
C GLU A 110 -16.06 -4.25 5.83
N TYR A 111 -14.98 -3.58 6.24
CA TYR A 111 -14.52 -3.58 7.64
C TYR A 111 -14.91 -2.30 8.40
N GLY A 112 -15.28 -1.22 7.71
CA GLY A 112 -15.57 0.11 8.28
C GLY A 112 -14.33 0.88 8.71
N ASP A 113 -13.41 0.23 9.44
CA ASP A 113 -12.15 0.80 9.94
C ASP A 113 -10.98 -0.15 9.65
N PHE A 114 -9.86 0.39 9.17
CA PHE A 114 -8.63 -0.36 8.91
C PHE A 114 -8.05 -1.05 10.16
N LYS A 115 -8.40 -0.59 11.37
CA LYS A 115 -8.03 -1.27 12.62
C LYS A 115 -8.72 -2.62 12.81
N ARG A 116 -9.83 -2.88 12.10
CA ARG A 116 -10.59 -4.13 12.17
C ARG A 116 -10.15 -5.16 11.13
N LEU A 117 -9.12 -4.86 10.35
CA LEU A 117 -8.54 -5.79 9.41
C LEU A 117 -8.09 -7.08 10.12
N PRO A 118 -8.16 -8.24 9.44
CA PRO A 118 -7.76 -9.53 10.01
C PRO A 118 -6.23 -9.65 10.05
N PHE A 119 -5.56 -8.88 10.92
CA PHE A 119 -4.09 -8.81 10.98
C PHE A 119 -3.45 -10.18 11.28
N SER A 120 -4.11 -11.04 12.03
CA SER A 120 -3.65 -12.42 12.29
C SER A 120 -3.51 -13.26 11.01
N GLN A 121 -4.36 -13.02 10.01
CA GLN A 121 -4.31 -13.68 8.69
C GLN A 121 -3.42 -12.94 7.69
N LEU A 122 -3.40 -11.60 7.78
CA LEU A 122 -2.58 -10.74 6.91
C LEU A 122 -1.08 -10.85 7.20
N MET A 123 -0.67 -10.82 8.47
CA MET A 123 0.75 -10.75 8.84
C MET A 123 1.59 -11.93 8.32
N PRO A 124 1.13 -13.20 8.39
CA PRO A 124 1.85 -14.31 7.79
C PRO A 124 2.06 -14.13 6.28
N LYS A 125 1.02 -13.72 5.53
CA LYS A 125 1.09 -13.48 4.08
C LYS A 125 2.08 -12.35 3.74
N ILE A 126 2.02 -11.24 4.49
CA ILE A 126 2.96 -10.12 4.34
C ILE A 126 4.40 -10.55 4.61
N SER A 127 4.64 -11.35 5.65
CA SER A 127 5.99 -11.81 5.98
C SER A 127 6.57 -12.75 4.93
N GLN A 128 5.73 -13.61 4.33
CA GLN A 128 6.11 -14.56 3.29
C GLN A 128 6.37 -13.90 1.93
N PHE A 129 5.81 -12.72 1.67
CA PHE A 129 5.99 -12.01 0.41
C PHE A 129 7.48 -11.75 0.08
N LYS A 130 7.87 -12.05 -1.16
CA LYS A 130 9.23 -11.81 -1.67
C LYS A 130 9.17 -10.81 -2.81
N PHE A 131 9.71 -9.61 -2.60
CA PHE A 131 9.68 -8.54 -3.62
C PHE A 131 10.59 -8.82 -4.83
N ARG A 132 11.61 -9.66 -4.64
CA ARG A 132 12.56 -10.10 -5.66
C ARG A 132 12.63 -11.62 -5.63
N THR A 133 12.12 -12.26 -6.67
CA THR A 133 12.43 -13.66 -6.97
C THR A 133 13.85 -13.66 -7.54
N ARG A 134 14.79 -14.33 -6.89
CA ARG A 134 16.12 -14.61 -7.45
C ARG A 134 16.00 -15.78 -8.40
#